data_AF-A0A7Z7BSD0-F1
#
_entry.id   AF-A0A7Z7BSD0-F1
#
_cell.length_a   1.000
_cell.length_b   1.000
_cell.length_c   1.000
_cell.angle_alpha   90.00
_cell.angle_beta   90.00
_cell.angle_gamma   90.00
#
_symmetry.space_group_name_H-M   'P 1'
#
loop_
_entity.id
_entity.type
_entity.pdbx_description
1 polymer ?
#
loop_
_entity_poly.entity_id
_entity_poly.type
_entity_poly.pdbx_seq_one_letter_code
_entity_poly.pdbx_strand_id
1 'polypeptide(L)' 'MGTDREEWISKRAYELWEQAGRPEGQDEEQWYLASADWETEFGPVEPPSPEGSLGKSV' A
#
# COMPACT_ATOMS: atom_id res chain seq x y z
N MET A 1 -17.26 1.11 -13.74
CA MET A 1 -15.85 1.15 -14.18
C MET A 1 -15.07 1.42 -12.91
N GLY A 2 -14.37 0.41 -12.38
CA GLY A 2 -13.42 0.66 -11.30
C GLY A 2 -12.41 1.68 -11.79
N THR A 3 -11.99 2.59 -10.92
CA THR A 3 -10.93 3.52 -11.26
C THR A 3 -9.63 2.75 -11.50
N ASP A 4 -8.70 3.30 -12.29
CA ASP A 4 -7.38 2.70 -12.59
C ASP A 4 -6.65 2.24 -11.30
N ARG A 5 -6.85 3.01 -10.21
CA ARG A 5 -6.44 2.70 -8.84
C ARG A 5 -7.04 1.40 -8.31
N GLU A 6 -8.36 1.26 -8.34
CA GLU A 6 -9.05 0.08 -7.79
C GLU A 6 -8.67 -1.19 -8.56
N GLU A 7 -8.49 -1.10 -9.89
CA GLU A 7 -8.03 -2.23 -10.70
C GLU A 7 -6.62 -2.68 -10.34
N TRP A 8 -5.70 -1.74 -10.08
CA TRP A 8 -4.35 -2.08 -9.65
C TRP A 8 -4.33 -2.64 -8.23
N ILE A 9 -5.03 -2.01 -7.29
CA ILE A 9 -5.12 -2.46 -5.89
C ILE A 9 -5.69 -3.88 -5.83
N SER A 10 -6.74 -4.16 -6.61
CA SER A 10 -7.35 -5.50 -6.67
C SER A 10 -6.37 -6.57 -7.16
N LYS A 11 -5.62 -6.30 -8.24
CA LYS A 11 -4.58 -7.21 -8.74
C LYS A 11 -3.49 -7.45 -7.70
N ARG A 12 -2.97 -6.36 -7.11
CA ARG A 12 -1.89 -6.41 -6.14
C ARG A 12 -2.30 -7.14 -4.85
N ALA A 13 -3.50 -6.88 -4.34
CA ALA A 13 -4.06 -7.55 -3.19
C ALA A 13 -4.23 -9.06 -3.44
N TYR A 14 -4.73 -9.42 -4.63
CA TYR A 14 -4.88 -10.82 -5.01
C TYR A 14 -3.53 -11.55 -5.11
N GLU A 15 -2.49 -10.92 -5.67
CA GLU A 15 -1.14 -11.48 -5.71
C GLU A 15 -0.54 -11.68 -4.30
N LEU A 16 -0.76 -10.73 -3.38
CA LEU A 16 -0.32 -10.85 -1.99
C LEU A 16 -1.07 -11.98 -1.27
N TRP A 17 -2.36 -12.12 -1.54
CA TRP A 17 -3.20 -13.17 -0.97
C TRP A 17 -2.81 -14.57 -1.49
N GLU A 18 -2.51 -14.72 -2.78
CA GLU A 18 -2.01 -15.97 -3.34
C GLU A 18 -0.63 -16.35 -2.77
N GLN A 19 0.29 -15.39 -2.64
CA GLN A 19 1.60 -15.62 -2.05
C GLN A 19 1.53 -16.02 -0.56
N ALA A 20 0.56 -15.49 0.18
CA ALA A 20 0.30 -15.87 1.57
C ALA A 20 -0.34 -17.26 1.73
N GLY A 21 -0.67 -17.94 0.63
CA GLY A 21 -1.29 -19.26 0.65
C GLY A 21 -2.81 -19.22 0.81
N ARG A 22 -3.45 -18.12 0.39
CA ARG A 22 -4.91 -17.93 0.43
C ARG A 22 -5.54 -18.10 1.81
N PRO A 23 -5.03 -17.42 2.84
CA PRO A 23 -5.68 -17.42 4.15
C PRO A 23 -7.11 -16.86 4.07
N GLU A 24 -8.05 -17.54 4.71
CA GLU A 24 -9.42 -17.05 4.84
C GLU A 24 -9.46 -15.83 5.77
N GLY A 25 -10.13 -14.74 5.33
CA GLY A 25 -10.34 -13.53 6.11
C GLY A 25 -9.17 -12.53 6.15
N GLN A 26 -8.13 -12.72 5.33
CA GLN A 26 -7.06 -11.72 5.14
C GLN A 26 -7.15 -11.02 3.78
N ASP A 27 -8.25 -11.18 3.04
CA ASP A 27 -8.48 -10.44 1.80
C ASP A 27 -8.55 -8.92 2.03
N GLU A 28 -9.16 -8.48 3.13
CA GLU A 28 -9.21 -7.06 3.51
C GLU A 28 -7.83 -6.51 3.85
N GLU A 29 -7.03 -7.24 4.64
CA GLU A 29 -5.66 -6.80 5.00
C GLU A 29 -4.78 -6.65 3.76
N GLN A 30 -4.92 -7.56 2.80
CA GLN A 30 -4.14 -7.58 1.56
C GLN A 30 -4.58 -6.41 0.66
N TRP A 31 -5.86 -6.08 0.71
CA TRP A 31 -6.40 -4.89 0.05
C TRP A 31 -5.86 -3.59 0.66
N TYR A 32 -5.79 -3.48 1.99
CA TYR A 32 -5.22 -2.32 2.66
C TYR A 32 -3.72 -2.16 2.33
N LEU A 33 -2.96 -3.25 2.33
CA LEU A 33 -1.54 -3.24 1.94
C LEU A 33 -1.35 -2.76 0.51
N ALA A 34 -2.12 -3.31 -0.44
CA ALA A 34 -2.09 -2.87 -1.83
C ALA A 34 -2.51 -1.40 -1.98
N SER A 35 -3.51 -0.93 -1.23
CA SER A 35 -3.90 0.48 -1.25
C SER A 35 -2.77 1.41 -0.81
N ALA A 36 -2.07 1.07 0.26
CA ALA A 36 -0.93 1.86 0.75
C ALA A 36 0.26 1.86 -0.23
N ASP A 37 0.50 0.73 -0.91
CA ASP A 37 1.51 0.60 -1.98
C ASP A 37 1.17 1.53 -3.15
N TRP A 38 -0.10 1.57 -3.56
CA TRP A 38 -0.58 2.48 -4.61
C TRP A 38 -0.42 3.95 -4.20
N GLU A 39 -0.76 4.30 -2.96
CA GLU A 39 -0.61 5.68 -2.48
C GLU A 39 0.87 6.11 -2.40
N THR A 40 1.78 5.16 -2.17
CA THR A 40 3.23 5.43 -2.14
C THR A 40 3.80 5.64 -3.55
N GLU A 41 3.40 4.80 -4.52
CA GLU A 41 3.99 4.79 -5.86
C GLU A 41 3.23 5.64 -6.90
N PHE A 42 1.91 5.73 -6.76
CA PHE A 42 1.00 6.41 -7.70
C PHE A 42 0.16 7.52 -7.04
N GLY A 43 0.26 7.69 -5.72
CA GLY A 43 -0.32 8.84 -5.03
C GLY A 43 0.34 10.15 -5.45
N PRO A 44 -0.23 11.31 -5.05
CA PRO A 44 0.49 12.56 -5.22
C PRO A 44 1.83 12.40 -4.51
N VAL A 45 2.92 12.63 -5.24
CA VAL A 45 4.28 12.68 -4.69
C VAL A 45 4.31 13.78 -3.63
N GLU A 46 3.87 13.47 -2.42
CA GLU A 46 4.17 14.31 -1.28
C GLU A 46 5.69 14.18 -1.14
N PRO A 47 6.47 15.25 -1.43
CA PRO A 47 7.91 15.16 -1.29
C PRO A 47 8.17 14.67 0.13
N PRO A 48 9.10 13.72 0.35
CA PRO A 48 9.39 13.27 1.69
C PRO A 48 9.75 14.51 2.48
N SER A 49 8.86 14.94 3.37
CA SER A 49 9.17 16.00 4.32
C SER A 49 10.42 15.50 5.03
N PRO A 50 11.55 16.23 4.95
CA PRO A 50 12.77 15.79 5.61
C PRO A 50 12.59 16.04 7.12
N GLU A 51 11.77 15.23 7.77
CA GLU A 51 11.72 15.14 9.23
C GLU A 51 12.44 13.88 9.71
N GLY A 52 13.55 13.59 9.05
CA GLY A 52 14.75 13.19 9.76
C GLY A 52 15.37 14.39 10.46
N SER A 53 14.74 14.90 11.53
CA SER A 53 15.42 15.73 12.56
C SER A 53 14.52 15.98 13.76
N LEU A 54 14.29 14.95 14.58
CA LEU A 54 14.20 15.20 16.02
C LEU A 54 15.54 14.83 16.64
N GLY A 55 16.34 15.88 16.83
CA GLY A 55 17.69 15.80 17.34
C GLY A 55 17.78 15.11 18.69
N LYS A 56 18.63 14.09 18.78
CA LYS A 56 19.33 13.79 20.02
C LYS A 56 20.44 14.84 20.17
N SER A 57 20.06 16.04 20.59
CA SER A 57 21.03 17.04 21.05
C SER A 57 21.60 16.60 22.39
N VAL A 58 22.93 16.61 22.45
CA VAL A 58 23.83 16.30 23.58
C VAL A 58 23.50 17.08 24.84
#